data_AF-A0A2V8G9S9-F1
#
_entry.id   AF-A0A2V8G9S9-F1
#
_cell.length_a   1.000
_cell.length_b   1.000
_cell.length_c   1.000
_cell.angle_alpha   90.00
_cell.angle_beta   90.00
_cell.angle_gamma   90.00
#
_symmetry.space_group_name_H-M   'P 1'
#
loop_
_entity.id
_entity.type
_entity.pdbx_description
1 polymer ?
#
loop_
_entity_poly.entity_id
_entity_poly.type
_entity_poly.pdbx_seq_one_letter_code
_entity_poly.pdbx_strand_id
1 'polypeptide(L)'
;MGVNVFAAATPLTDDARAKMKPIGPLPEPKVRPTPYDPSMSTDAAPFDSAPGIGFNTSAAAAAIVPPAGKVTGSGPALAVDPAQNNAFRAINRAWKQGATVQLAGGKYLIAGLSDSAQHALASTLALTAERTAPADVAAIKKPRIGLFQPWSGSMDEGWTRWLLEQYGFDFVALHPEDFHTPLANKVDVVILADDARIPMEGAGGRGGRGGGRGGEGRAVRPEYAYALTPDDLQAFELFIRGGGTLVCLNSATAFAIQQLKLPVKNVVSGLRPEEFFLRGSIVEVTTDPQHPVMAGMPEKAAVFVDSSPVFETLDGFKGTVLARYQDSGSPLLSGYLIGEKYLQGKAAALDVQLDAGHVVLIGFRPQWRGQSFGTFKVLFNAALNGR
;
A
#
# COMPACT_ATOMS: atom_id res chain seq x y z
N MET A 1 26.76 32.44 -27.01
CA MET A 1 27.15 31.92 -25.69
C MET A 1 26.70 30.47 -25.61
N GLY A 2 27.62 29.53 -25.79
CA GLY A 2 27.33 28.10 -25.75
C GLY A 2 27.60 27.55 -24.36
N VAL A 3 26.56 27.04 -23.70
CA VAL A 3 26.71 26.29 -22.45
C VAL A 3 26.96 24.83 -22.85
N ASN A 4 28.12 24.29 -22.48
CA ASN A 4 28.39 22.86 -22.63
C ASN A 4 27.74 22.12 -21.46
N VAL A 5 26.74 21.30 -21.75
CA VAL A 5 26.01 20.50 -20.75
C VAL A 5 26.65 19.11 -20.69
N PHE A 6 27.05 18.69 -19.48
CA PHE A 6 27.55 17.35 -19.22
C PHE A 6 26.68 16.69 -18.16
N ALA A 7 26.19 15.47 -18.44
CA ALA A 7 25.51 14.66 -17.43
C ALA A 7 26.55 13.97 -16.54
N ALA A 8 26.50 14.22 -15.23
CA ALA A 8 27.36 13.52 -14.27
C ALA A 8 26.78 12.12 -13.99
N ALA A 9 27.54 11.07 -14.31
CA ALA A 9 27.18 9.68 -14.04
C ALA A 9 27.64 9.18 -12.65
N THR A 10 28.36 10.01 -11.91
CA THR A 10 28.82 9.77 -10.54
C THR A 10 28.46 10.97 -9.66
N PRO A 11 28.31 10.77 -8.34
CA PRO A 11 28.13 11.88 -7.40
C PRO A 11 29.25 12.91 -7.59
N LEU A 12 28.88 14.19 -7.63
CA LEU A 12 29.86 15.28 -7.72
C LEU A 12 30.81 15.22 -6.51
N THR A 13 32.10 15.42 -6.76
CA THR A 13 33.10 15.53 -5.70
C THR A 13 32.87 16.81 -4.89
N ASP A 14 33.39 16.86 -3.65
CA ASP A 14 33.27 18.06 -2.83
C ASP A 14 33.99 19.27 -3.44
N ASP A 15 35.12 19.03 -4.12
CA ASP A 15 35.81 20.06 -4.90
C ASP A 15 34.96 20.58 -6.07
N ALA A 16 34.22 19.71 -6.77
CA ALA A 16 33.30 20.13 -7.82
C ALA A 16 32.14 20.96 -7.24
N ARG A 17 31.52 20.51 -6.14
CA ARG A 17 30.46 21.24 -5.44
C ARG A 17 30.94 22.62 -4.97
N ALA A 18 32.14 22.70 -4.40
CA ALA A 18 32.72 23.96 -3.92
C ALA A 18 32.97 24.98 -5.03
N LYS A 19 33.17 24.51 -6.28
CA LYS A 19 33.38 25.35 -7.46
C LYS A 19 32.08 25.76 -8.17
N MET A 20 30.94 25.17 -7.81
CA MET A 20 29.65 25.55 -8.38
C MET A 20 29.26 26.96 -7.92
N LYS A 21 28.87 27.80 -8.88
CA LYS A 21 28.35 29.15 -8.61
C LYS A 21 26.94 29.26 -9.19
N PRO A 22 25.99 29.86 -8.46
CA PRO A 22 24.71 30.24 -9.03
C PRO A 22 24.95 31.17 -10.24
N ILE A 23 24.43 30.79 -11.41
CA ILE A 23 24.55 31.60 -12.64
C ILE A 23 23.53 32.77 -12.63
N GLY A 24 22.59 32.74 -11.69
CA GLY A 24 21.65 33.81 -11.39
C GLY A 24 20.79 33.42 -10.20
N PRO A 25 19.94 34.33 -9.67
CA PRO A 25 18.85 33.92 -8.81
C PRO A 25 18.02 32.88 -9.56
N LEU A 26 17.61 31.80 -8.88
CA LEU A 26 16.49 31.01 -9.40
C LEU A 26 15.36 32.01 -9.66
N PRO A 27 14.74 32.04 -10.85
CA PRO A 27 13.65 32.95 -11.11
C PRO A 27 12.63 32.71 -10.01
N GLU A 28 12.43 33.68 -9.11
CA GLU A 28 11.45 33.57 -8.04
C GLU A 28 10.10 33.45 -8.74
N PRO A 29 9.47 32.27 -8.74
CA PRO A 29 8.12 32.22 -9.20
C PRO A 29 7.35 33.00 -8.12
N LYS A 30 6.64 34.06 -8.50
CA LYS A 30 5.75 34.81 -7.58
C LYS A 30 4.59 33.92 -7.16
N VAL A 31 4.87 32.86 -6.42
CA VAL A 31 3.90 31.87 -5.97
C VAL A 31 3.41 32.29 -4.60
N ARG A 32 2.15 32.67 -4.55
CA ARG A 32 1.43 32.83 -3.29
C ARG A 32 0.78 31.49 -2.97
N PRO A 33 0.67 31.10 -1.69
CA PRO A 33 -0.15 29.96 -1.31
C PRO A 33 -1.54 30.11 -1.94
N THR A 34 -1.95 29.13 -2.73
CA THR A 34 -3.31 29.08 -3.24
C THR A 34 -4.21 28.60 -2.11
N PRO A 35 -5.26 29.35 -1.72
CA PRO A 35 -6.21 28.86 -0.74
C PRO A 35 -6.81 27.53 -1.21
N TYR A 36 -6.96 26.58 -0.29
CA TYR A 36 -7.66 25.33 -0.58
C TYR A 36 -9.09 25.65 -1.04
N ASP A 37 -9.54 25.07 -2.16
CA ASP A 37 -10.83 25.41 -2.75
C ASP A 37 -11.99 25.05 -1.79
N PRO A 38 -12.86 26.00 -1.39
CA PRO A 38 -14.04 25.72 -0.60
C PRO A 38 -15.00 24.69 -1.22
N SER A 39 -14.94 24.48 -2.54
CA SER A 39 -15.69 23.42 -3.24
C SER A 39 -15.29 22.01 -2.77
N MET A 40 -14.10 21.86 -2.18
CA MET A 40 -13.62 20.62 -1.53
C MET A 40 -14.05 20.52 -0.05
N SER A 41 -15.01 21.32 0.41
CA SER A 41 -15.56 21.25 1.78
C SER A 41 -16.24 19.91 2.12
N THR A 42 -16.47 19.05 1.12
CA THR A 42 -16.98 17.69 1.27
C THR A 42 -15.88 16.62 1.24
N ASP A 43 -14.63 17.01 0.97
CA ASP A 43 -13.49 16.10 0.99
C ASP A 43 -13.13 15.75 2.44
N ALA A 44 -13.35 14.49 2.81
CA ALA A 44 -12.97 13.97 4.12
C ALA A 44 -11.44 13.91 4.30
N ALA A 45 -10.66 14.02 3.21
CA ALA A 45 -9.22 13.84 3.16
C ALA A 45 -8.49 15.06 2.54
N PRO A 46 -8.66 16.27 3.11
CA PRO A 46 -8.21 17.51 2.47
C PRO A 46 -6.68 17.65 2.41
N PHE A 47 -5.93 16.75 3.04
CA PHE A 47 -4.49 16.64 2.79
C PHE A 47 -3.99 15.23 3.07
N ASP A 48 -3.83 14.47 1.99
CA ASP A 48 -3.40 13.08 2.04
C ASP A 48 -1.89 12.88 1.93
N SER A 49 -1.10 13.94 1.71
CA SER A 49 0.36 13.82 1.74
C SER A 49 0.89 13.75 3.18
N ALA A 50 1.90 12.92 3.44
CA ALA A 50 2.52 12.90 4.76
C ALA A 50 3.28 14.22 5.00
N PRO A 51 2.97 15.01 6.05
CA PRO A 51 3.64 16.29 6.25
C PRO A 51 5.14 16.13 6.56
N GLY A 52 5.95 17.08 6.09
CA GLY A 52 7.38 17.15 6.37
C GLY A 52 8.28 16.30 5.46
N ILE A 53 7.73 15.66 4.41
CA ILE A 53 8.47 14.77 3.50
C ILE A 53 9.16 15.47 2.31
N GLY A 54 9.21 16.80 2.29
CA GLY A 54 10.16 17.52 1.43
C GLY A 54 9.71 17.87 0.01
N PHE A 55 8.51 18.41 -0.17
CA PHE A 55 8.19 19.23 -1.35
C PHE A 55 8.61 20.70 -1.19
N ASN A 56 9.59 20.99 -0.33
CA ASN A 56 10.04 22.35 -0.04
C ASN A 56 11.37 22.72 -0.72
N THR A 57 11.89 21.86 -1.60
CA THR A 57 13.10 22.14 -2.40
C THR A 57 12.86 23.22 -3.46
N SER A 58 11.59 23.54 -3.76
CA SER A 58 11.16 24.65 -4.60
C SER A 58 10.18 25.54 -3.83
N ALA A 59 10.32 26.87 -3.95
CA ALA A 59 9.39 27.83 -3.35
C ALA A 59 7.94 27.61 -3.80
N ALA A 60 7.72 27.18 -5.05
CA ALA A 60 6.40 26.90 -5.58
C ALA A 60 5.74 25.71 -4.88
N ALA A 61 6.51 24.65 -4.64
CA ALA A 61 6.02 23.45 -3.99
C ALA A 61 5.91 23.64 -2.46
N ALA A 62 6.78 24.45 -1.85
CA ALA A 62 6.68 24.86 -0.45
C ALA A 62 5.41 25.69 -0.15
N ALA A 63 4.85 26.35 -1.15
CA ALA A 63 3.62 27.13 -1.03
C ALA A 63 2.34 26.26 -1.00
N ILE A 64 2.46 24.95 -1.24
CA ILE A 64 1.36 23.99 -1.06
C ILE A 64 1.29 23.66 0.43
N VAL A 65 0.39 24.35 1.14
CA VAL A 65 0.20 24.20 2.58
C VAL A 65 -1.13 23.49 2.84
N PRO A 66 -1.16 22.46 3.71
CA PRO A 66 -2.41 21.83 4.09
C PRO A 66 -3.34 22.83 4.82
N PRO A 67 -4.66 22.62 4.78
CA PRO A 67 -5.54 23.29 5.71
C PRO A 67 -5.16 22.94 7.16
N ALA A 68 -5.43 23.86 8.08
CA ALA A 68 -5.17 23.61 9.50
C ALA A 68 -5.99 22.41 10.00
N GLY A 69 -5.34 21.52 10.74
CA GLY A 69 -6.04 20.42 11.41
C GLY A 69 -7.10 20.94 12.38
N LYS A 70 -8.18 20.16 12.53
CA LYS A 70 -9.35 20.53 13.33
C LYS A 70 -9.69 19.41 14.31
N VAL A 71 -9.90 19.77 15.57
CA VAL A 71 -10.43 18.86 16.59
C VAL A 71 -11.78 19.41 17.07
N THR A 72 -12.83 18.60 16.97
CA THR A 72 -14.17 18.91 17.49
C THR A 72 -14.56 17.93 18.60
N GLY A 73 -15.76 18.11 19.18
CA GLY A 73 -16.29 17.17 20.17
C GLY A 73 -15.61 17.26 21.54
N SER A 74 -15.89 16.26 22.37
CA SER A 74 -15.39 16.15 23.75
C SER A 74 -15.28 14.68 24.16
N GLY A 75 -14.31 14.36 24.99
CA GLY A 75 -14.08 13.01 25.50
C GLY A 75 -12.61 12.61 25.47
N PRO A 76 -12.25 11.47 26.08
CA PRO A 76 -10.86 11.08 26.25
C PRO A 76 -10.25 10.37 25.03
N ALA A 77 -11.04 9.98 24.03
CA ALA A 77 -10.57 9.32 22.82
C ALA A 77 -10.62 10.25 21.61
N LEU A 78 -9.59 10.20 20.76
CA LEU A 78 -9.54 10.92 19.48
C LEU A 78 -9.97 9.98 18.35
N ALA A 79 -11.16 10.21 17.81
CA ALA A 79 -11.66 9.52 16.62
C ALA A 79 -11.05 10.15 15.36
N VAL A 80 -10.40 9.33 14.54
CA VAL A 80 -9.84 9.70 13.24
C VAL A 80 -10.45 8.83 12.14
N ASP A 81 -10.77 9.46 11.02
CA ASP A 81 -11.39 8.78 9.88
C ASP A 81 -10.31 8.17 8.97
N PRO A 82 -10.33 6.85 8.69
CA PRO A 82 -9.38 6.22 7.77
C PRO A 82 -9.50 6.69 6.32
N ALA A 83 -10.51 7.50 5.98
CA ALA A 83 -10.55 8.21 4.72
C ALA A 83 -9.33 9.14 4.55
N GLN A 84 -8.80 9.68 5.66
CA GLN A 84 -7.58 10.50 5.71
C GLN A 84 -6.34 9.61 5.85
N ASN A 85 -5.42 9.61 4.88
CA ASN A 85 -4.22 8.78 4.97
C ASN A 85 -3.35 9.12 6.20
N ASN A 86 -3.36 10.39 6.62
CA ASN A 86 -2.64 10.83 7.82
C ASN A 86 -3.20 10.24 9.13
N ALA A 87 -4.41 9.66 9.12
CA ALA A 87 -4.96 8.95 10.29
C ALA A 87 -4.07 7.76 10.68
N PHE A 88 -3.53 7.04 9.70
CA PHE A 88 -2.60 5.92 9.93
C PHE A 88 -1.28 6.38 10.55
N ARG A 89 -0.79 7.56 10.16
CA ARG A 89 0.39 8.17 10.79
C ARG A 89 0.11 8.60 12.22
N ALA A 90 -1.10 9.09 12.52
CA ALA A 90 -1.52 9.38 13.89
C ALA A 90 -1.58 8.11 14.74
N ILE A 91 -2.17 7.03 14.23
CA ILE A 91 -2.23 5.71 14.88
C ILE A 91 -0.82 5.21 15.23
N ASN A 92 0.09 5.22 14.25
CA ASN A 92 1.47 4.77 14.46
C ASN A 92 2.22 5.64 15.50
N ARG A 93 2.03 6.96 15.49
CA ARG A 93 2.59 7.86 16.52
C ARG A 93 1.95 7.66 17.90
N ALA A 94 0.67 7.32 17.95
CA ALA A 94 -0.05 7.09 19.19
C ALA A 94 0.42 5.80 19.88
N TRP A 95 0.60 4.70 19.13
CA TRP A 95 1.17 3.48 19.68
C TRP A 95 2.58 3.66 20.24
N LYS A 96 3.41 4.50 19.60
CA LYS A 96 4.76 4.85 20.12
C LYS A 96 4.71 5.60 21.47
N GLN A 97 3.55 6.16 21.82
CA GLN A 97 3.30 6.83 23.10
C GLN A 97 2.52 5.94 24.09
N GLY A 98 2.31 4.65 23.78
CA GLY A 98 1.57 3.72 24.64
C GLY A 98 0.05 3.88 24.59
N ALA A 99 -0.49 4.60 23.60
CA ALA A 99 -1.93 4.71 23.40
C ALA A 99 -2.54 3.38 22.95
N THR A 100 -3.86 3.25 23.17
CA THR A 100 -4.68 2.15 22.65
C THR A 100 -5.47 2.63 21.45
N VAL A 101 -5.75 1.71 20.51
CA VAL A 101 -6.49 2.02 19.28
C VAL A 101 -7.61 1.01 19.12
N GLN A 102 -8.82 1.49 18.86
CA GLN A 102 -10.01 0.67 18.57
C GLN A 102 -10.51 1.02 17.16
N LEU A 103 -11.09 0.07 16.43
CA LEU A 103 -11.87 0.36 15.22
C LEU A 103 -13.35 0.20 15.55
N ALA A 104 -14.10 1.30 15.52
CA ALA A 104 -15.51 1.32 15.83
C ALA A 104 -16.26 2.26 14.86
N GLY A 105 -17.39 1.79 14.32
CA GLY A 105 -18.20 2.57 13.38
C GLY A 105 -17.42 3.05 12.15
N GLY A 106 -16.45 2.26 11.67
CA GLY A 106 -15.60 2.62 10.53
C GLY A 106 -14.50 3.66 10.81
N LYS A 107 -14.33 4.11 12.07
CA LYS A 107 -13.29 5.05 12.48
C LYS A 107 -12.33 4.45 13.49
N TYR A 108 -11.11 4.95 13.53
CA TYR A 108 -10.14 4.57 14.55
C TYR A 108 -10.23 5.51 15.76
N LEU A 109 -10.42 4.96 16.95
CA LEU A 109 -10.49 5.70 18.21
C LEU A 109 -9.15 5.50 18.93
N ILE A 110 -8.43 6.60 19.15
CA ILE A 110 -7.14 6.62 19.83
C ILE A 110 -7.36 7.09 21.28
N ALA A 111 -7.12 6.23 22.26
CA ALA A 111 -7.30 6.53 23.69
C ALA A 111 -5.98 6.43 24.47
N GLY A 112 -5.87 7.17 25.57
CA GLY A 112 -4.66 7.19 26.43
C GLY A 112 -3.64 8.28 26.09
N LEU A 113 -3.98 9.22 25.19
CA LEU A 113 -3.20 10.42 24.91
C LEU A 113 -3.75 11.61 25.69
N SER A 114 -2.86 12.52 26.14
CA SER A 114 -3.26 13.80 26.72
C SER A 114 -3.97 14.69 25.68
N ASP A 115 -4.77 15.63 26.16
CA ASP A 115 -5.42 16.64 25.30
C ASP A 115 -4.44 17.38 24.40
N SER A 116 -3.27 17.73 24.93
CA SER A 116 -2.20 18.39 24.18
C SER A 116 -1.60 17.48 23.11
N ALA A 117 -1.41 16.19 23.39
CA ALA A 117 -0.91 15.22 22.42
C ALA A 117 -1.93 14.96 21.30
N GLN A 118 -3.23 14.85 21.64
CA GLN A 118 -4.30 14.73 20.65
C GLN A 118 -4.37 15.96 19.73
N HIS A 119 -4.27 17.17 20.32
CA HIS A 119 -4.25 18.41 19.54
C HIS A 119 -2.99 18.52 18.66
N ALA A 120 -1.83 18.08 19.16
CA ALA A 120 -0.59 18.04 18.39
C ALA A 120 -0.67 17.06 17.22
N LEU A 121 -1.29 15.88 17.39
CA LEU A 121 -1.55 14.96 16.28
C LEU A 121 -2.38 15.64 15.20
N ALA A 122 -3.51 16.25 15.57
CA ALA A 122 -4.39 16.89 14.58
C ALA A 122 -3.72 18.04 13.85
N SER A 123 -3.08 18.96 14.57
CA SER A 123 -2.42 20.13 14.00
C SER A 123 -1.20 19.78 13.13
N THR A 124 -0.33 18.87 13.58
CA THR A 124 0.89 18.52 12.83
C THR A 124 0.65 17.61 11.64
N LEU A 125 -0.46 16.89 11.63
CA LEU A 125 -0.85 15.97 10.56
C LEU A 125 -1.99 16.51 9.69
N ALA A 126 -2.44 17.74 9.93
CA ALA A 126 -3.58 18.36 9.25
C ALA A 126 -4.85 17.50 9.26
N LEU A 127 -5.12 16.82 10.38
CA LEU A 127 -6.28 15.94 10.50
C LEU A 127 -7.53 16.69 10.92
N THR A 128 -8.66 16.27 10.35
CA THR A 128 -9.98 16.49 10.94
C THR A 128 -10.29 15.30 11.85
N ALA A 129 -10.42 15.58 13.14
CA ALA A 129 -10.64 14.58 14.17
C ALA A 129 -11.73 15.03 15.15
N GLU A 130 -12.31 14.07 15.85
CA GLU A 130 -13.37 14.31 16.83
C GLU A 130 -13.00 13.66 18.15
N ARG A 131 -13.12 14.38 19.25
CA ARG A 131 -13.03 13.80 20.59
C ARG A 131 -14.36 13.16 20.95
N THR A 132 -14.28 11.92 21.42
CA THR A 132 -15.44 11.07 21.71
C THR A 132 -15.19 10.26 22.99
N ALA A 133 -16.24 9.60 23.48
CA ALA A 133 -16.06 8.52 24.45
C ALA A 133 -15.38 7.30 23.77
N PRO A 134 -14.59 6.50 24.50
CA PRO A 134 -14.10 5.23 23.99
C PRO A 134 -15.27 4.32 23.62
N ALA A 135 -15.06 3.41 22.67
CA ALA A 135 -16.07 2.41 22.32
C ALA A 135 -15.91 1.18 23.20
N ASP A 136 -17.01 0.47 23.45
CA ASP A 136 -17.00 -0.84 24.11
C ASP A 136 -16.66 -1.94 23.10
N VAL A 137 -15.47 -1.85 22.51
CA VAL A 137 -14.91 -2.82 21.56
C VAL A 137 -13.47 -3.12 21.91
N ALA A 138 -12.98 -4.31 21.56
CA ALA A 138 -11.59 -4.66 21.81
C ALA A 138 -10.62 -3.72 21.09
N ALA A 139 -9.52 -3.38 21.77
CA ALA A 139 -8.43 -2.66 21.13
C ALA A 139 -7.76 -3.54 20.07
N ILE A 140 -7.37 -2.93 18.96
CA ILE A 140 -6.54 -3.56 17.94
C ILE A 140 -5.13 -3.70 18.52
N LYS A 141 -4.63 -4.93 18.53
CA LYS A 141 -3.24 -5.21 18.84
C LYS A 141 -2.37 -4.61 17.72
N LYS A 142 -1.36 -3.83 18.07
CA LYS A 142 -0.38 -3.34 17.08
C LYS A 142 0.26 -4.56 16.38
N PRO A 143 0.05 -4.75 15.07
CA PRO A 143 0.54 -5.93 14.37
C PRO A 143 2.05 -5.84 14.13
N ARG A 144 2.72 -6.99 14.16
CA ARG A 144 4.10 -7.14 13.69
C ARG A 144 4.06 -7.39 12.19
N ILE A 145 4.51 -6.42 11.41
CA ILE A 145 4.40 -6.45 9.95
C ILE A 145 5.74 -6.95 9.36
N GLY A 146 5.66 -7.91 8.45
CA GLY A 146 6.76 -8.33 7.59
C GLY A 146 6.51 -7.90 6.14
N LEU A 147 7.47 -7.22 5.54
CA LEU A 147 7.47 -6.91 4.11
C LEU A 147 8.45 -7.84 3.40
N PHE A 148 7.95 -8.67 2.47
CA PHE A 148 8.82 -9.56 1.72
C PHE A 148 9.74 -8.78 0.77
N GLN A 149 11.04 -9.00 0.89
CA GLN A 149 12.06 -8.36 0.08
C GLN A 149 12.89 -9.41 -0.68
N PRO A 150 12.67 -9.57 -1.99
CA PRO A 150 13.45 -10.50 -2.79
C PRO A 150 14.87 -9.96 -3.02
N TRP A 151 15.87 -10.85 -2.98
CA TRP A 151 17.25 -10.49 -3.32
C TRP A 151 17.40 -9.99 -4.77
N SER A 152 16.57 -10.49 -5.69
CA SER A 152 16.57 -10.07 -7.11
C SER A 152 16.13 -8.61 -7.35
N GLY A 153 15.70 -7.90 -6.30
CA GLY A 153 15.13 -6.57 -6.36
C GLY A 153 13.69 -6.58 -6.90
N SER A 154 12.85 -5.73 -6.30
CA SER A 154 11.51 -5.40 -6.79
C SER A 154 11.29 -3.90 -6.65
N MET A 155 10.96 -3.24 -7.76
CA MET A 155 10.63 -1.81 -7.72
C MET A 155 9.38 -1.56 -6.87
N ASP A 156 8.38 -2.44 -6.97
CA ASP A 156 7.13 -2.25 -6.23
C ASP A 156 7.30 -2.50 -4.73
N GLU A 157 8.15 -3.45 -4.34
CA GLU A 157 8.56 -3.60 -2.93
C GLU A 157 9.17 -2.30 -2.41
N GLY A 158 10.10 -1.69 -3.15
CA GLY A 158 10.71 -0.42 -2.76
C GLY A 158 9.70 0.72 -2.58
N TRP A 159 8.69 0.81 -3.45
CA TRP A 159 7.60 1.79 -3.30
C TRP A 159 6.68 1.48 -2.12
N THR A 160 6.40 0.20 -1.87
CA THR A 160 5.60 -0.27 -0.74
C THR A 160 6.30 0.06 0.57
N ARG A 161 7.61 -0.25 0.65
CA ARG A 161 8.48 0.08 1.78
C ARG A 161 8.52 1.58 2.03
N TRP A 162 8.80 2.37 0.99
CA TRP A 162 8.82 3.83 1.08
C TRP A 162 7.51 4.38 1.64
N LEU A 163 6.37 3.88 1.15
CA LEU A 163 5.07 4.32 1.62
C LEU A 163 4.85 3.97 3.11
N LEU A 164 5.13 2.73 3.52
CA LEU A 164 5.02 2.33 4.93
C LEU A 164 5.89 3.20 5.85
N GLU A 165 7.12 3.51 5.44
CA GLU A 165 8.04 4.40 6.15
C GLU A 165 7.46 5.84 6.26
N GLN A 166 6.91 6.39 5.16
CA GLN A 166 6.34 7.76 5.17
C GLN A 166 5.19 7.91 6.18
N TYR A 167 4.40 6.85 6.36
CA TYR A 167 3.27 6.84 7.31
C TYR A 167 3.63 6.24 8.67
N GLY A 168 4.91 5.98 8.91
CA GLY A 168 5.46 5.64 10.23
C GLY A 168 5.15 4.22 10.71
N PHE A 169 4.81 3.31 9.79
CA PHE A 169 4.66 1.89 10.09
C PHE A 169 6.00 1.30 10.51
N ASP A 170 5.99 0.49 11.57
CA ASP A 170 7.14 -0.32 11.95
C ASP A 170 6.96 -1.71 11.31
N PHE A 171 7.95 -2.16 10.54
CA PHE A 171 7.95 -3.47 9.88
C PHE A 171 9.36 -4.05 9.83
N VAL A 172 9.45 -5.36 9.61
CA VAL A 172 10.72 -6.05 9.32
C VAL A 172 10.76 -6.44 7.84
N ALA A 173 11.93 -6.35 7.22
CA ALA A 173 12.14 -6.97 5.92
C ALA A 173 12.21 -8.50 6.12
N LEU A 174 11.49 -9.24 5.31
CA LEU A 174 11.56 -10.70 5.26
C LEU A 174 12.25 -11.12 3.97
N HIS A 175 13.42 -11.71 4.10
CA HIS A 175 14.12 -12.30 2.96
C HIS A 175 13.71 -13.77 2.78
N PRO A 176 13.98 -14.41 1.63
CA PRO A 176 13.65 -15.81 1.41
C PRO A 176 14.09 -16.74 2.56
N GLU A 177 15.30 -16.54 3.08
CA GLU A 177 15.83 -17.35 4.18
C GLU A 177 15.03 -17.26 5.49
N ASP A 178 14.25 -16.20 5.70
CA ASP A 178 13.42 -16.06 6.90
C ASP A 178 12.30 -17.11 6.99
N PHE A 179 11.89 -17.66 5.84
CA PHE A 179 10.81 -18.63 5.71
C PHE A 179 11.24 -20.06 6.11
N HIS A 180 12.55 -20.31 6.27
CA HIS A 180 13.07 -21.56 6.84
C HIS A 180 12.71 -21.74 8.32
N THR A 181 12.27 -20.67 8.98
CA THR A 181 11.88 -20.68 10.39
C THR A 181 10.42 -20.23 10.54
N PRO A 182 9.68 -20.75 11.54
CA PRO A 182 8.28 -20.36 11.74
C PRO A 182 8.11 -18.83 11.91
N LEU A 183 7.28 -18.23 11.06
CA LEU A 183 7.04 -16.79 11.05
C LEU A 183 6.14 -16.31 12.20
N ALA A 184 5.36 -17.19 12.83
CA ALA A 184 4.39 -16.83 13.87
C ALA A 184 5.00 -16.08 15.07
N ASN A 185 6.28 -16.32 15.37
CA ASN A 185 6.99 -15.62 16.44
C ASN A 185 7.66 -14.30 15.98
N LYS A 186 7.72 -14.03 14.67
CA LYS A 186 8.33 -12.84 14.09
C LYS A 186 7.28 -11.80 13.70
N VAL A 187 6.24 -12.23 13.00
CA VAL A 187 5.23 -11.37 12.37
C VAL A 187 3.83 -11.91 12.56
N ASP A 188 2.84 -11.02 12.48
CA ASP A 188 1.41 -11.35 12.41
C ASP A 188 0.90 -11.18 10.96
N VAL A 189 1.50 -10.26 10.20
CA VAL A 189 1.12 -9.93 8.81
C VAL A 189 2.31 -10.02 7.88
N VAL A 190 2.16 -10.69 6.75
CA VAL A 190 3.15 -10.72 5.66
C VAL A 190 2.59 -9.99 4.45
N ILE A 191 3.32 -9.01 3.93
CA ILE A 191 2.98 -8.24 2.73
C ILE A 191 3.87 -8.69 1.58
N LEU A 192 3.23 -9.10 0.49
CA LEU A 192 3.86 -9.38 -0.80
C LEU A 192 3.49 -8.27 -1.77
N ALA A 193 4.46 -7.43 -2.12
CA ALA A 193 4.31 -6.40 -3.13
C ALA A 193 4.08 -7.00 -4.52
N ASP A 194 3.68 -6.17 -5.49
CA ASP A 194 3.62 -6.60 -6.89
C ASP A 194 4.99 -7.11 -7.33
N ASP A 195 5.02 -8.13 -8.20
CA ASP A 195 6.27 -8.72 -8.69
C ASP A 195 7.20 -9.17 -7.54
N ALA A 196 6.62 -9.79 -6.50
CA ALA A 196 7.37 -10.28 -5.33
C ALA A 196 8.50 -11.26 -5.70
N ARG A 197 8.42 -11.98 -6.83
CA ARG A 197 9.46 -12.91 -7.33
C ARG A 197 9.99 -13.87 -6.24
N ILE A 198 9.08 -14.59 -5.59
CA ILE A 198 9.43 -15.58 -4.57
C ILE A 198 10.27 -16.70 -5.23
N PRO A 199 11.53 -16.90 -4.81
CA PRO A 199 12.38 -17.94 -5.40
C PRO A 199 11.95 -19.29 -4.83
N MET A 200 11.46 -20.19 -5.67
CA MET A 200 11.03 -21.53 -5.27
C MET A 200 11.89 -22.59 -5.96
N GLU A 201 12.25 -23.65 -5.24
CA GLU A 201 13.00 -24.75 -5.83
C GLU A 201 12.23 -25.39 -6.99
N GLY A 202 12.93 -25.71 -8.08
CA GLY A 202 12.32 -26.30 -9.28
C GLY A 202 11.44 -25.36 -10.11
N ALA A 203 11.17 -24.13 -9.64
CA ALA A 203 10.52 -23.10 -10.44
C ALA A 203 11.55 -22.50 -11.43
N GLY A 204 11.75 -23.16 -12.57
CA GLY A 204 12.67 -22.73 -13.61
C GLY A 204 12.57 -21.21 -13.87
N GLY A 205 13.70 -20.51 -13.73
CA GLY A 205 13.78 -19.06 -13.64
C GLY A 205 13.05 -18.30 -14.75
N ARG A 206 11.78 -17.96 -14.50
CA ARG A 206 10.98 -17.03 -15.33
C ARG A 206 10.96 -15.60 -14.77
N GLY A 207 11.80 -15.29 -13.77
CA GLY A 207 11.79 -14.02 -13.03
C GLY A 207 12.80 -12.95 -13.49
N GLY A 208 13.31 -13.02 -14.73
CA GLY A 208 14.46 -12.21 -15.16
C GLY A 208 14.29 -11.43 -16.46
N ARG A 209 13.17 -10.72 -16.68
CA ARG A 209 13.12 -9.66 -17.72
C ARG A 209 13.40 -8.29 -17.10
N GLY A 210 14.60 -8.13 -16.56
CA GLY A 210 15.04 -6.88 -15.96
C GLY A 210 16.56 -6.76 -15.92
N GLY A 211 17.15 -6.26 -17.01
CA GLY A 211 18.46 -5.59 -16.98
C GLY A 211 19.70 -6.48 -16.97
N GLY A 212 20.07 -7.04 -18.13
CA GLY A 212 21.43 -7.58 -18.33
C GLY A 212 21.55 -8.46 -19.56
N ARG A 213 21.74 -7.87 -20.74
CA ARG A 213 22.33 -8.61 -21.86
C ARG A 213 23.78 -8.94 -21.51
N GLY A 214 24.11 -10.22 -21.45
CA GLY A 214 25.49 -10.72 -21.58
C GLY A 214 26.23 -11.00 -20.27
N GLY A 215 26.57 -12.27 -20.06
CA GLY A 215 27.58 -12.69 -19.08
C GLY A 215 27.32 -14.09 -18.52
N GLU A 216 27.61 -15.13 -19.29
CA GLU A 216 27.93 -16.44 -18.71
C GLU A 216 29.07 -16.25 -17.68
N GLY A 217 28.88 -16.76 -16.46
CA GLY A 217 29.97 -16.83 -15.47
C GLY A 217 30.06 -15.71 -14.42
N ARG A 218 29.02 -14.88 -14.19
CA ARG A 218 29.01 -14.07 -12.96
C ARG A 218 28.69 -14.94 -11.76
N ALA A 219 29.62 -15.03 -10.81
CA ALA A 219 29.37 -15.60 -9.49
C ALA A 219 28.15 -14.90 -8.88
N VAL A 220 27.04 -15.62 -8.83
CA VAL A 220 25.83 -15.22 -8.13
C VAL A 220 26.19 -15.19 -6.65
N ARG A 221 25.97 -14.06 -5.97
CA ARG A 221 26.28 -14.01 -4.53
C ARG A 221 25.40 -15.05 -3.81
N PRO A 222 25.89 -15.72 -2.75
CA PRO A 222 25.19 -16.84 -2.12
C PRO A 222 23.72 -16.53 -1.77
N GLU A 223 23.43 -15.30 -1.36
CA GLU A 223 22.08 -14.84 -1.02
C GLU A 223 21.08 -14.87 -2.20
N TYR A 224 21.56 -14.76 -3.44
CA TYR A 224 20.71 -14.87 -4.64
C TYR A 224 20.47 -16.31 -5.09
N ALA A 225 21.14 -17.29 -4.46
CA ALA A 225 20.97 -18.71 -4.74
C ALA A 225 19.91 -19.36 -3.84
N TYR A 226 19.39 -18.64 -2.82
CA TYR A 226 18.33 -19.16 -1.96
C TYR A 226 17.05 -19.41 -2.75
N ALA A 227 16.46 -20.56 -2.51
CA ALA A 227 15.17 -20.97 -3.03
C ALA A 227 14.38 -21.64 -1.91
N LEU A 228 13.10 -21.29 -1.79
CA LEU A 228 12.19 -21.92 -0.85
C LEU A 228 11.91 -23.35 -1.28
N THR A 229 12.16 -24.27 -0.38
CA THR A 229 11.82 -25.68 -0.51
C THR A 229 10.31 -25.89 -0.35
N PRO A 230 9.77 -27.05 -0.74
CA PRO A 230 8.38 -27.41 -0.42
C PRO A 230 8.04 -27.34 1.08
N ASP A 231 9.00 -27.68 1.95
CA ASP A 231 8.81 -27.65 3.40
C ASP A 231 8.71 -26.22 3.93
N ASP A 232 9.50 -25.29 3.38
CA ASP A 232 9.41 -23.85 3.73
C ASP A 232 8.04 -23.28 3.34
N LEU A 233 7.54 -23.65 2.16
CA LEU A 233 6.24 -23.22 1.68
C LEU A 233 5.10 -23.83 2.51
N GLN A 234 5.25 -25.08 2.97
CA GLN A 234 4.31 -25.70 3.89
C GLN A 234 4.33 -25.01 5.26
N ALA A 235 5.50 -24.68 5.80
CA ALA A 235 5.62 -23.94 7.05
C ALA A 235 4.99 -22.54 6.95
N PHE A 236 5.14 -21.88 5.80
CA PHE A 236 4.48 -20.61 5.53
C PHE A 236 2.96 -20.72 5.45
N GLU A 237 2.44 -21.76 4.80
CA GLU A 237 1.00 -22.05 4.79
C GLU A 237 0.47 -22.31 6.21
N LEU A 238 1.21 -23.04 7.03
CA LEU A 238 0.84 -23.30 8.44
C LEU A 238 0.81 -22.01 9.28
N PHE A 239 1.72 -21.06 9.02
CA PHE A 239 1.66 -19.72 9.64
C PHE A 239 0.33 -19.02 9.34
N ILE A 240 -0.10 -19.04 8.08
CA ILE A 240 -1.38 -18.44 7.66
C ILE A 240 -2.54 -19.18 8.31
N ARG A 241 -2.61 -20.51 8.15
CA ARG A 241 -3.68 -21.34 8.75
C ARG A 241 -3.81 -21.18 10.26
N GLY A 242 -2.68 -20.93 10.94
CA GLY A 242 -2.59 -20.72 12.38
C GLY A 242 -3.06 -19.34 12.87
N GLY A 243 -3.50 -18.44 11.98
CA GLY A 243 -4.00 -17.11 12.33
C GLY A 243 -3.30 -15.97 11.60
N GLY A 244 -2.13 -16.22 11.00
CA GLY A 244 -1.38 -15.20 10.27
C GLY A 244 -2.15 -14.64 9.08
N THR A 245 -1.82 -13.40 8.72
CA THR A 245 -2.44 -12.72 7.57
C THR A 245 -1.44 -12.56 6.43
N LEU A 246 -1.82 -12.95 5.22
CA LEU A 246 -1.06 -12.70 4.00
C LEU A 246 -1.76 -11.63 3.14
N VAL A 247 -1.07 -10.53 2.86
CA VAL A 247 -1.54 -9.46 1.96
C VAL A 247 -0.78 -9.55 0.66
N CYS A 248 -1.49 -9.76 -0.45
CA CYS A 248 -0.90 -9.87 -1.78
C CYS A 248 -1.36 -8.76 -2.69
N LEU A 249 -0.41 -8.05 -3.29
CA LEU A 249 -0.67 -6.94 -4.18
C LEU A 249 -0.53 -7.38 -5.63
N ASN A 250 -1.57 -7.14 -6.42
CA ASN A 250 -1.60 -7.30 -7.86
C ASN A 250 -1.09 -8.68 -8.32
N SER A 251 0.05 -8.78 -9.00
CA SER A 251 0.56 -10.07 -9.52
C SER A 251 0.94 -11.08 -8.43
N ALA A 252 1.27 -10.63 -7.21
CA ALA A 252 1.58 -11.55 -6.10
C ALA A 252 0.38 -12.41 -5.68
N THR A 253 -0.85 -11.99 -6.01
CA THR A 253 -2.05 -12.79 -5.75
C THR A 253 -2.04 -14.13 -6.47
N ALA A 254 -1.38 -14.22 -7.64
CA ALA A 254 -1.26 -15.47 -8.37
C ALA A 254 -0.45 -16.52 -7.59
N PHE A 255 0.60 -16.11 -6.89
CA PHE A 255 1.36 -16.98 -6.00
C PHE A 255 0.46 -17.53 -4.89
N ALA A 256 -0.26 -16.66 -4.18
CA ALA A 256 -1.13 -17.09 -3.08
C ALA A 256 -2.24 -18.06 -3.55
N ILE A 257 -2.91 -17.74 -4.66
CA ILE A 257 -3.94 -18.60 -5.25
C ILE A 257 -3.38 -19.99 -5.57
N GLN A 258 -2.21 -20.05 -6.23
CA GLN A 258 -1.62 -21.31 -6.68
C GLN A 258 -0.99 -22.12 -5.53
N GLN A 259 -0.30 -21.45 -4.62
CA GLN A 259 0.42 -22.10 -3.53
C GLN A 259 -0.55 -22.64 -2.47
N LEU A 260 -1.50 -21.81 -2.04
CA LEU A 260 -2.44 -22.14 -0.97
C LEU A 260 -3.72 -22.85 -1.48
N LYS A 261 -3.78 -23.13 -2.79
CA LYS A 261 -4.93 -23.76 -3.47
C LYS A 261 -6.26 -23.05 -3.16
N LEU A 262 -6.24 -21.72 -3.17
CA LEU A 262 -7.43 -20.94 -2.83
C LEU A 262 -8.55 -21.20 -3.86
N PRO A 263 -9.83 -21.25 -3.43
CA PRO A 263 -10.99 -21.41 -4.31
C PRO A 263 -11.32 -20.10 -5.04
N VAL A 264 -10.35 -19.57 -5.77
CA VAL A 264 -10.40 -18.32 -6.51
C VAL A 264 -9.66 -18.51 -7.83
N LYS A 265 -10.20 -18.02 -8.94
CA LYS A 265 -9.49 -17.97 -10.23
C LYS A 265 -9.32 -16.54 -10.71
N ASN A 266 -8.18 -16.28 -11.37
CA ASN A 266 -8.01 -15.08 -12.18
C ASN A 266 -8.59 -15.33 -13.57
N VAL A 267 -9.75 -14.74 -13.89
CA VAL A 267 -10.49 -15.03 -15.13
C VAL A 267 -9.85 -14.45 -16.39
N VAL A 268 -8.93 -13.50 -16.23
CA VAL A 268 -8.18 -12.90 -17.34
C VAL A 268 -6.80 -13.52 -17.54
N SER A 269 -6.44 -14.53 -16.75
CA SER A 269 -5.18 -15.24 -16.90
C SER A 269 -5.13 -16.00 -18.23
N GLY A 270 -4.07 -15.78 -19.01
CA GLY A 270 -3.85 -16.47 -20.29
C GLY A 270 -4.60 -15.88 -21.49
N LEU A 271 -5.44 -14.87 -21.29
CA LEU A 271 -6.06 -14.13 -22.40
C LEU A 271 -5.02 -13.34 -23.18
N ARG A 272 -5.19 -13.25 -24.50
CA ARG A 272 -4.31 -12.44 -25.35
C ARG A 272 -4.66 -10.96 -25.23
N PRO A 273 -3.72 -10.03 -25.49
CA PRO A 273 -3.97 -8.59 -25.41
C PRO A 273 -5.15 -8.10 -26.28
N GLU A 274 -5.44 -8.76 -27.39
CA GLU A 274 -6.56 -8.42 -28.28
C GLU A 274 -7.91 -8.85 -27.69
N GLU A 275 -7.90 -9.77 -26.73
CA GLU A 275 -9.09 -10.28 -26.03
C GLU A 275 -9.31 -9.53 -24.72
N PHE A 276 -8.23 -9.25 -23.99
CA PHE A 276 -8.26 -8.51 -22.75
C PHE A 276 -7.01 -7.64 -22.59
N PHE A 277 -7.22 -6.34 -22.38
CA PHE A 277 -6.14 -5.40 -22.09
C PHE A 277 -6.61 -4.39 -21.04
N LEU A 278 -5.90 -4.34 -19.92
CA LEU A 278 -6.12 -3.35 -18.87
C LEU A 278 -4.78 -2.99 -18.25
N ARG A 279 -4.16 -1.93 -18.75
CA ARG A 279 -2.84 -1.45 -18.31
C ARG A 279 -2.88 0.05 -18.11
N GLY A 280 -2.18 0.53 -17.08
CA GLY A 280 -2.05 1.95 -16.77
C GLY A 280 -3.36 2.75 -16.79
N SER A 281 -4.43 2.21 -16.21
CA SER A 281 -5.78 2.77 -16.31
C SER A 281 -6.41 3.00 -14.94
N ILE A 282 -7.43 3.85 -14.88
CA ILE A 282 -8.25 4.09 -13.70
C ILE A 282 -9.65 3.53 -13.99
N VAL A 283 -10.14 2.69 -13.09
CA VAL A 283 -11.45 2.05 -13.20
C VAL A 283 -12.26 2.28 -11.92
N GLU A 284 -13.58 2.28 -12.05
CA GLU A 284 -14.49 2.30 -10.91
C GLU A 284 -14.70 0.87 -10.38
N VAL A 285 -14.69 0.72 -9.05
CA VAL A 285 -15.13 -0.47 -8.35
C VAL A 285 -16.12 -0.09 -7.26
N THR A 286 -17.01 -1.02 -6.92
CA THR A 286 -17.84 -0.94 -5.72
C THR A 286 -17.09 -1.61 -4.58
N THR A 287 -16.80 -0.89 -3.49
CA THR A 287 -16.10 -1.41 -2.31
C THR A 287 -17.08 -1.82 -1.21
N ASP A 288 -16.60 -2.54 -0.19
CA ASP A 288 -17.32 -2.80 1.05
C ASP A 288 -16.71 -2.03 2.23
N PRO A 289 -17.10 -0.76 2.48
CA PRO A 289 -16.50 0.06 3.54
C PRO A 289 -16.74 -0.45 4.97
N GLN A 290 -17.65 -1.41 5.17
CA GLN A 290 -17.86 -2.03 6.48
C GLN A 290 -16.75 -3.02 6.84
N HIS A 291 -16.07 -3.56 5.83
CA HIS A 291 -14.92 -4.42 6.06
C HIS A 291 -13.70 -3.61 6.53
N PRO A 292 -12.97 -4.02 7.59
CA PRO A 292 -11.83 -3.25 8.11
C PRO A 292 -10.78 -2.88 7.05
N VAL A 293 -10.47 -3.78 6.12
CA VAL A 293 -9.54 -3.55 5.00
C VAL A 293 -9.97 -2.37 4.10
N MET A 294 -11.27 -2.12 3.98
CA MET A 294 -11.84 -1.09 3.11
C MET A 294 -12.38 0.12 3.90
N ALA A 295 -12.16 0.18 5.22
CA ALA A 295 -12.60 1.30 6.04
C ALA A 295 -12.03 2.63 5.49
N GLY A 296 -12.89 3.62 5.28
CA GLY A 296 -12.53 4.93 4.72
C GLY A 296 -12.43 4.98 3.18
N MET A 297 -12.71 3.87 2.49
CA MET A 297 -12.98 3.90 1.05
C MET A 297 -14.42 4.38 0.80
N PRO A 298 -14.67 5.15 -0.26
CA PRO A 298 -16.03 5.39 -0.73
C PRO A 298 -16.62 4.10 -1.31
N GLU A 299 -17.95 3.95 -1.24
CA GLU A 299 -18.65 2.79 -1.82
C GLU A 299 -18.34 2.65 -3.31
N LYS A 300 -18.33 3.75 -4.08
CA LYS A 300 -17.80 3.79 -5.44
C LYS A 300 -16.42 4.43 -5.44
N ALA A 301 -15.40 3.66 -5.81
CA ALA A 301 -14.01 4.08 -5.73
C ALA A 301 -13.31 3.98 -7.08
N ALA A 302 -12.51 4.99 -7.40
CA ALA A 302 -11.56 4.95 -8.50
C ALA A 302 -10.28 4.23 -8.05
N VAL A 303 -9.89 3.17 -8.76
CA VAL A 303 -8.67 2.40 -8.48
C VAL A 303 -7.75 2.36 -9.69
N PHE A 304 -6.44 2.41 -9.45
CA PHE A 304 -5.43 2.27 -10.51
C PHE A 304 -5.12 0.80 -10.76
N VAL A 305 -5.19 0.40 -12.03
CA VAL A 305 -4.96 -0.97 -12.49
C VAL A 305 -3.85 -0.99 -13.53
N ASP A 306 -2.95 -1.96 -13.40
CA ASP A 306 -1.94 -2.23 -14.41
C ASP A 306 -1.64 -3.73 -14.48
N SER A 307 -2.08 -4.36 -15.56
CA SER A 307 -2.00 -5.82 -15.75
C SER A 307 -2.62 -6.59 -14.60
N SER A 308 -3.69 -6.04 -14.02
CA SER A 308 -4.23 -6.50 -12.75
C SER A 308 -5.12 -7.74 -12.91
N PRO A 309 -5.11 -8.67 -11.93
CA PRO A 309 -5.96 -9.84 -11.96
C PRO A 309 -7.42 -9.47 -11.73
N VAL A 310 -8.33 -10.27 -12.29
CA VAL A 310 -9.77 -10.14 -12.10
C VAL A 310 -10.29 -11.45 -11.52
N PHE A 311 -10.92 -11.41 -10.35
CA PHE A 311 -11.19 -12.61 -9.58
C PHE A 311 -12.61 -13.13 -9.76
N GLU A 312 -12.73 -14.44 -9.87
CA GLU A 312 -13.99 -15.16 -9.67
C GLU A 312 -13.80 -16.15 -8.53
N THR A 313 -14.72 -16.09 -7.57
CA THR A 313 -14.82 -17.03 -6.45
C THR A 313 -15.37 -18.37 -6.95
N LEU A 314 -14.80 -19.48 -6.46
CA LEU A 314 -15.21 -20.83 -6.82
C LEU A 314 -15.93 -21.52 -5.65
N ASP A 315 -16.46 -22.72 -5.90
CA ASP A 315 -17.02 -23.57 -4.86
C ASP A 315 -16.00 -23.78 -3.72
N GLY A 316 -16.50 -23.65 -2.49
CA GLY A 316 -15.66 -23.73 -1.28
C GLY A 316 -15.04 -22.40 -0.84
N PHE A 317 -15.26 -21.30 -1.57
CA PHE A 317 -14.85 -19.96 -1.11
C PHE A 317 -15.48 -19.62 0.25
N LYS A 318 -14.60 -19.26 1.20
CA LYS A 318 -14.96 -18.70 2.51
C LYS A 318 -14.23 -17.38 2.64
N GLY A 319 -14.97 -16.30 2.90
CA GLY A 319 -14.40 -14.96 2.97
C GLY A 319 -15.35 -13.89 2.46
N THR A 320 -14.80 -12.73 2.14
CA THR A 320 -15.54 -11.52 1.77
C THR A 320 -15.03 -10.97 0.44
N VAL A 321 -15.94 -10.51 -0.41
CA VAL A 321 -15.59 -9.72 -1.59
C VAL A 321 -15.44 -8.27 -1.18
N LEU A 322 -14.20 -7.77 -1.16
CA LEU A 322 -13.88 -6.43 -0.66
C LEU A 322 -14.15 -5.33 -1.69
N ALA A 323 -14.00 -5.66 -2.97
CA ALA A 323 -14.32 -4.78 -4.08
C ALA A 323 -14.77 -5.57 -5.30
N ARG A 324 -15.72 -5.01 -6.07
CA ARG A 324 -16.33 -5.63 -7.24
C ARG A 324 -16.49 -4.64 -8.39
N TYR A 325 -16.27 -5.08 -9.61
CA TYR A 325 -16.66 -4.32 -10.79
C TYR A 325 -18.19 -4.36 -10.97
N GLN A 326 -18.76 -3.33 -11.58
CA GLN A 326 -20.17 -3.30 -11.97
C GLN A 326 -20.61 -4.51 -12.79
N ASP A 327 -21.88 -4.89 -12.69
CA ASP A 327 -22.44 -6.07 -13.39
C ASP A 327 -22.57 -5.88 -14.90
N SER A 328 -22.57 -4.64 -15.40
CA SER A 328 -22.67 -4.34 -16.83
C SER A 328 -22.04 -3.00 -17.19
N GLY A 329 -21.71 -2.83 -18.48
CA GLY A 329 -21.04 -1.64 -18.99
C GLY A 329 -19.53 -1.63 -18.75
N SER A 330 -18.89 -0.49 -19.05
CA SER A 330 -17.46 -0.30 -18.86
C SER A 330 -17.16 0.35 -17.51
N PRO A 331 -16.26 -0.20 -16.69
CA PRO A 331 -15.79 0.45 -15.47
C PRO A 331 -14.71 1.49 -15.74
N LEU A 332 -14.32 1.74 -17.00
CA LEU A 332 -13.23 2.64 -17.34
C LEU A 332 -13.59 4.10 -17.02
N LEU A 333 -12.80 4.72 -16.14
CA LEU A 333 -12.87 6.16 -15.86
C LEU A 333 -11.80 6.92 -16.67
N SER A 334 -10.61 6.33 -16.84
CA SER A 334 -9.51 6.91 -17.63
C SER A 334 -8.54 5.83 -18.09
N GLY A 335 -7.98 5.99 -19.28
CA GLY A 335 -7.00 5.06 -19.85
C GLY A 335 -7.58 4.21 -20.98
N TYR A 336 -7.23 2.92 -21.02
CA TYR A 336 -7.59 2.02 -22.12
C TYR A 336 -7.97 0.64 -21.60
N LEU A 337 -9.13 0.15 -22.05
CA LEU A 337 -9.70 -1.14 -21.70
C LEU A 337 -10.18 -1.86 -22.96
N ILE A 338 -9.75 -3.11 -23.12
CA ILE A 338 -10.33 -4.08 -24.05
C ILE A 338 -10.90 -5.23 -23.23
N GLY A 339 -12.13 -5.66 -23.52
CA GLY A 339 -12.71 -6.86 -22.95
C GLY A 339 -13.45 -6.62 -21.62
N GLU A 340 -14.25 -5.55 -21.54
CA GLU A 340 -15.04 -5.17 -20.35
C GLU A 340 -15.87 -6.34 -19.78
N LYS A 341 -16.38 -7.22 -20.66
CA LYS A 341 -17.13 -8.42 -20.28
C LYS A 341 -16.41 -9.34 -19.29
N TYR A 342 -15.07 -9.30 -19.26
CA TYR A 342 -14.30 -10.11 -18.32
C TYR A 342 -14.25 -9.49 -16.91
N LEU A 343 -14.56 -8.20 -16.76
CA LEU A 343 -14.65 -7.52 -15.46
C LEU A 343 -16.04 -7.65 -14.85
N GLN A 344 -17.08 -7.67 -15.68
CA GLN A 344 -18.47 -7.52 -15.24
C GLN A 344 -18.87 -8.51 -14.14
N GLY A 345 -19.29 -7.96 -12.99
CA GLY A 345 -19.68 -8.70 -11.78
C GLY A 345 -18.55 -9.41 -11.04
N LYS A 346 -17.31 -9.34 -11.54
CA LYS A 346 -16.13 -10.01 -10.95
C LYS A 346 -15.53 -9.20 -9.81
N ALA A 347 -14.80 -9.87 -8.94
CA ALA A 347 -14.15 -9.24 -7.79
C ALA A 347 -12.82 -8.59 -8.20
N ALA A 348 -12.58 -7.39 -7.67
CA ALA A 348 -11.32 -6.64 -7.78
C ALA A 348 -10.44 -6.82 -6.52
N ALA A 349 -11.04 -7.18 -5.39
CA ALA A 349 -10.30 -7.56 -4.17
C ALA A 349 -11.11 -8.53 -3.31
N LEU A 350 -10.41 -9.40 -2.58
CA LEU A 350 -10.98 -10.46 -1.75
C LEU A 350 -10.23 -10.53 -0.41
N ASP A 351 -10.94 -10.87 0.66
CA ASP A 351 -10.37 -11.43 1.88
C ASP A 351 -10.79 -12.91 1.92
N VAL A 352 -9.83 -13.82 1.75
CA VAL A 352 -10.07 -15.27 1.75
C VAL A 352 -9.71 -15.82 3.12
N GLN A 353 -10.67 -16.44 3.81
CA GLN A 353 -10.41 -17.12 5.07
C GLN A 353 -9.74 -18.47 4.79
N LEU A 354 -8.61 -18.71 5.46
CA LEU A 354 -7.90 -19.98 5.43
C LEU A 354 -7.69 -20.46 6.88
N ASP A 355 -8.56 -21.35 7.33
CA ASP A 355 -8.68 -21.77 8.72
C ASP A 355 -8.84 -20.58 9.68
N ALA A 356 -7.86 -20.33 10.57
CA ALA A 356 -7.87 -19.21 11.50
C ALA A 356 -7.30 -17.91 10.91
N GLY A 357 -6.57 -17.99 9.80
CA GLY A 357 -5.96 -16.82 9.17
C GLY A 357 -6.67 -16.38 7.89
N HIS A 358 -6.02 -15.41 7.24
CA HIS A 358 -6.61 -14.62 6.18
C HIS A 358 -5.62 -14.39 5.04
N VAL A 359 -6.11 -14.41 3.81
CA VAL A 359 -5.36 -14.06 2.60
C VAL A 359 -6.08 -12.93 1.88
N VAL A 360 -5.56 -11.72 1.99
CA VAL A 360 -6.09 -10.52 1.35
C VAL A 360 -5.49 -10.39 -0.06
N LEU A 361 -6.32 -10.59 -1.08
CA LEU A 361 -5.95 -10.49 -2.49
C LEU A 361 -6.41 -9.14 -3.04
N ILE A 362 -5.47 -8.25 -3.39
CA ILE A 362 -5.79 -6.93 -3.94
C ILE A 362 -5.45 -6.92 -5.44
N GLY A 363 -6.47 -6.97 -6.30
CA GLY A 363 -6.38 -7.01 -7.76
C GLY A 363 -6.35 -5.62 -8.40
N PHE A 364 -5.76 -4.66 -7.72
CA PHE A 364 -5.42 -3.33 -8.21
C PHE A 364 -4.15 -2.87 -7.48
N ARG A 365 -3.61 -1.70 -7.79
CA ARG A 365 -2.34 -1.23 -7.21
C ARG A 365 -2.57 -0.10 -6.20
N PRO A 366 -2.82 -0.42 -4.91
CA PRO A 366 -3.24 0.59 -3.94
C PRO A 366 -2.18 1.64 -3.68
N GLN A 367 -0.89 1.33 -3.86
CA GLN A 367 0.27 2.19 -3.60
C GLN A 367 1.10 2.57 -4.82
N TRP A 368 0.61 2.35 -6.06
CA TRP A 368 1.41 2.48 -7.29
C TRP A 368 2.31 3.71 -7.29
N ARG A 369 3.63 3.47 -7.18
CA ARG A 369 4.68 4.49 -7.20
C ARG A 369 4.45 5.66 -6.24
N GLY A 370 3.74 5.43 -5.13
CA GLY A 370 3.38 6.48 -4.18
C GLY A 370 2.43 7.55 -4.73
N GLN A 371 1.61 7.25 -5.74
CA GLN A 371 0.72 8.23 -6.39
C GLN A 371 -0.77 8.04 -6.11
N SER A 372 -1.20 6.82 -5.80
CA SER A 372 -2.61 6.47 -5.62
C SER A 372 -3.13 6.76 -4.20
N PHE A 373 -3.07 8.04 -3.80
CA PHE A 373 -3.47 8.50 -2.45
C PHE A 373 -4.87 8.02 -2.03
N GLY A 374 -5.83 8.00 -2.96
CA GLY A 374 -7.19 7.55 -2.68
C GLY A 374 -7.30 6.09 -2.21
N THR A 375 -6.27 5.27 -2.45
CA THR A 375 -6.29 3.82 -2.16
C THR A 375 -5.18 3.36 -1.20
N PHE A 376 -4.28 4.23 -0.73
CA PHE A 376 -3.24 3.83 0.24
C PHE A 376 -3.84 3.21 1.51
N LYS A 377 -4.97 3.77 1.97
CA LYS A 377 -5.76 3.26 3.10
C LYS A 377 -6.10 1.77 3.01
N VAL A 378 -6.26 1.21 1.81
CA VAL A 378 -6.51 -0.23 1.64
C VAL A 378 -5.31 -1.06 2.10
N LEU A 379 -4.10 -0.67 1.68
CA LEU A 379 -2.86 -1.32 2.11
C LEU A 379 -2.63 -1.11 3.61
N PHE A 380 -2.85 0.11 4.10
CA PHE A 380 -2.67 0.43 5.53
C PHE A 380 -3.63 -0.34 6.42
N ASN A 381 -4.92 -0.39 6.08
CA ASN A 381 -5.90 -1.17 6.82
C ASN A 381 -5.59 -2.66 6.76
N ALA A 382 -5.16 -3.19 5.61
CA ALA A 382 -4.73 -4.59 5.51
C ALA A 382 -3.52 -4.89 6.40
N ALA A 383 -2.58 -3.95 6.52
CA ALA A 383 -1.44 -4.06 7.42
C ALA A 383 -1.83 -3.95 8.90
N LEU A 384 -2.81 -3.12 9.25
CA LEU A 384 -3.24 -2.88 10.64
C LEU A 384 -4.23 -3.92 11.19
N ASN A 385 -5.09 -4.48 10.34
CA ASN A 385 -6.17 -5.36 10.75
C ASN A 385 -5.90 -6.83 10.42
N GLY A 386 -4.65 -7.19 10.15
CA GLY A 386 -4.25 -8.59 10.17
C GLY A 386 -4.39 -9.16 11.59
N ARG A 387 -4.87 -10.40 11.67
CA ARG A 387 -5.30 -11.02 12.94
C ARG A 387 -4.18 -11.70 13.72
#